data_AF-A0A2I1EKQ2-F1
#
_entry.id   AF-A0A2I1EKQ2-F1
#
_cell.length_a   1.000
_cell.length_b   1.000
_cell.length_c   1.000
_cell.angle_alpha   90.00
_cell.angle_beta   90.00
_cell.angle_gamma   90.00
#
_symmetry.space_group_name_H-M   'P 1'
#
loop_
_entity.id
_entity.type
_entity.pdbx_description
1 polymer ?
#
loop_
_entity_poly.entity_id
_entity_poly.type
_entity_poly.pdbx_seq_one_letter_code
_entity_poly.pdbx_strand_id
1 'polypeptide(L)'
;MAVHTGENEAKKASSDVAKGLEPQLLLAKRARVMLTANLWTKGGLVNGLIRIVHDILFKNQSPPSLPAAVFVKFNAYEGPTIISTEGDHIVPIVSIKRSWEDFNILKTAAGQERKAEEEQLTFRIA
;
A
#
# COMPACT_ATOMS: atom_id res chain seq x y z
N MET A 1 -13.87 -8.92 -8.09
CA MET A 1 -12.78 -8.71 -9.07
C MET A 1 -12.49 -7.22 -9.15
N ALA A 2 -11.22 -6.83 -9.04
CA ALA A 2 -10.77 -5.45 -9.17
C ALA A 2 -10.33 -5.17 -10.59
N VAL A 3 -11.14 -4.44 -11.35
CA VAL A 3 -10.73 -3.95 -12.66
C VAL A 3 -10.19 -2.54 -12.49
N HIS A 4 -8.87 -2.44 -12.55
CA HIS A 4 -8.15 -1.16 -12.59
C HIS A 4 -8.35 -0.53 -13.98
N THR A 5 -9.06 0.60 -14.04
CA THR A 5 -9.14 1.46 -15.23
C THR A 5 -7.99 2.46 -15.21
N GLY A 6 -6.75 1.95 -15.18
CA GLY A 6 -5.62 2.70 -15.70
C GLY A 6 -5.72 2.69 -17.22
N GLU A 7 -5.58 3.86 -17.84
CA GLU A 7 -5.54 4.04 -19.29
C GLU A 7 -4.53 3.05 -19.92
N ASN A 8 -4.87 2.51 -21.09
CA ASN A 8 -4.35 1.25 -21.67
C ASN A 8 -2.83 1.04 -21.69
N GLU A 9 -2.02 2.08 -21.51
CA GLU A 9 -0.56 2.00 -21.47
C GLU A 9 -0.02 1.55 -20.10
N ALA A 10 -0.68 1.90 -18.99
CA ALA A 10 -0.29 1.42 -17.66
C ALA A 10 -0.46 -0.10 -17.49
N LYS A 11 -1.37 -0.70 -18.26
CA LYS A 11 -1.56 -2.17 -18.30
C LYS A 11 -0.47 -2.92 -19.05
N LYS A 12 0.32 -2.23 -19.88
CA LYS A 12 1.39 -2.82 -20.72
C LYS A 12 2.79 -2.63 -20.13
N ALA A 13 2.93 -1.81 -19.08
CA ALA A 13 4.21 -1.68 -18.38
C ALA A 13 4.58 -3.04 -17.76
N SER A 14 5.74 -3.58 -18.15
CA SER A 14 6.25 -4.82 -17.57
C SER A 14 6.46 -4.63 -16.06
N SER A 15 6.37 -5.71 -15.30
CA SER A 15 6.60 -5.71 -13.84
C SER A 15 7.94 -5.05 -13.44
N ASP A 16 8.92 -5.08 -14.35
CA ASP A 16 10.22 -4.41 -14.22
C ASP A 16 10.13 -2.87 -14.17
N VAL A 17 9.19 -2.25 -14.90
CA VAL A 17 8.92 -0.81 -14.84
C VAL A 17 8.13 -0.46 -13.57
N ALA A 18 7.24 -1.37 -13.14
CA ALA A 18 6.41 -1.21 -11.95
C ALA A 18 7.15 -1.53 -10.61
N LYS A 19 8.47 -1.76 -10.64
CA LYS A 19 9.31 -2.05 -9.45
C LYS A 19 8.70 -3.11 -8.50
N GLY A 20 8.07 -4.15 -9.05
CA GLY A 20 7.51 -5.26 -8.27
C GLY A 20 6.17 -4.99 -7.59
N LEU A 21 5.39 -4.01 -8.04
CA LEU A 21 3.98 -3.89 -7.68
C LEU A 21 3.15 -4.95 -8.41
N GLU A 22 2.41 -5.75 -7.64
CA GLU A 22 1.42 -6.64 -8.22
C GLU A 22 0.18 -5.84 -8.62
N PRO A 23 -0.35 -6.02 -9.85
CA PRO A 23 -1.49 -5.25 -10.34
C PRO A 23 -2.78 -5.50 -9.54
N GLN A 24 -2.81 -6.52 -8.68
CA GLN A 24 -3.90 -6.80 -7.74
C GLN A 24 -3.34 -7.32 -6.41
N LEU A 25 -3.65 -6.63 -5.31
CA LEU A 25 -3.34 -7.12 -3.96
C LEU A 25 -4.58 -7.80 -3.36
N LEU A 26 -4.51 -9.10 -3.14
CA LEU A 26 -5.54 -9.86 -2.42
C LEU A 26 -5.26 -9.82 -0.92
N LEU A 27 -5.98 -8.97 -0.19
CA LEU A 27 -5.83 -8.80 1.25
C LEU A 27 -7.06 -9.34 2.00
N ALA A 28 -6.81 -10.08 3.08
CA ALA A 28 -7.86 -10.61 3.94
C ALA A 28 -7.49 -10.45 5.42
N LYS A 29 -8.51 -10.44 6.29
CA LYS A 29 -8.27 -10.58 7.74
C LYS A 29 -7.49 -11.88 7.99
N ARG A 30 -6.59 -11.85 8.96
CA ARG A 30 -5.66 -12.94 9.33
C ARG A 30 -4.59 -13.26 8.27
N ALA A 31 -4.54 -12.55 7.14
CA ALA A 31 -3.46 -12.70 6.18
C ALA A 31 -2.12 -12.25 6.76
N ARG A 32 -1.04 -12.91 6.35
CA ARG A 32 0.33 -12.49 6.64
C ARG A 32 0.73 -11.42 5.62
N VAL A 33 1.24 -10.31 6.12
CA VAL A 33 1.71 -9.18 5.31
C VAL A 33 3.11 -8.79 5.73
N MET A 34 3.92 -8.38 4.78
CA MET A 34 5.27 -7.85 4.98
C MET A 34 5.27 -6.35 4.70
N LEU A 35 5.78 -5.55 5.65
CA LEU A 35 6.05 -4.13 5.41
C LEU A 35 7.06 -3.99 4.27
N THR A 36 6.77 -3.12 3.30
CA THR A 36 7.67 -2.88 2.15
C THR A 36 8.50 -1.61 2.27
N ALA A 37 8.31 -0.85 3.35
CA ALA A 37 9.09 0.34 3.66
C ALA A 37 9.23 0.54 5.17
N ASN A 38 10.25 1.30 5.55
CA ASN A 38 10.39 1.76 6.93
C ASN A 38 9.33 2.82 7.21
N LEU A 39 8.48 2.58 8.22
CA LEU A 39 7.49 3.54 8.69
C LEU A 39 7.99 4.25 9.95
N TRP A 40 8.57 3.49 10.88
CA TRP A 40 9.17 4.03 12.10
C TRP A 40 10.24 3.09 12.65
N THR A 41 11.49 3.37 12.33
CA THR A 41 12.63 2.52 12.72
C THR A 41 12.83 2.43 14.23
N LYS A 42 12.77 3.55 14.96
CA LYS A 42 12.93 3.56 16.42
C LYS A 42 11.82 2.77 17.14
N GLY A 43 10.61 2.75 16.58
CA GLY A 43 9.48 1.97 17.11
C GLY A 43 9.40 0.54 16.57
N GLY A 44 10.36 0.09 15.76
CA GLY A 44 10.41 -1.27 15.22
C GLY A 44 9.48 -1.52 14.01
N LEU A 45 8.87 -0.50 13.41
CA LEU A 45 8.08 -0.62 12.17
C LEU A 45 8.99 -0.49 10.95
N VAL A 46 9.72 -1.56 10.66
CA VAL A 46 10.75 -1.61 9.62
C VAL A 46 10.33 -2.44 8.40
N ASN A 47 10.95 -2.16 7.25
CA ASN A 47 10.81 -2.95 6.03
C ASN A 47 11.19 -4.42 6.29
N GLY A 48 10.47 -5.35 5.65
CA GLY A 48 10.65 -6.80 5.81
C GLY A 48 9.92 -7.39 7.02
N LEU A 49 9.32 -6.56 7.88
CA LEU A 49 8.61 -7.05 9.04
C LEU A 49 7.30 -7.73 8.65
N ILE A 50 7.18 -9.03 8.95
CA ILE A 50 5.98 -9.82 8.70
C ILE A 50 5.03 -9.73 9.89
N ARG A 51 3.76 -9.42 9.65
CA ARG A 51 2.70 -9.33 10.65
C ARG A 51 1.37 -9.85 10.14
N ILE A 52 0.38 -9.89 11.02
CA ILE A 52 -0.96 -10.40 10.74
C ILE A 52 -1.94 -9.23 10.61
N VAL A 53 -2.73 -9.24 9.54
CA VAL A 53 -3.85 -8.34 9.37
C VAL A 53 -4.92 -8.68 10.39
N HIS A 54 -5.27 -7.73 11.24
CA HIS A 54 -6.39 -7.86 12.17
C HIS A 54 -7.71 -7.46 11.50
N ASP A 55 -7.75 -6.28 10.90
CA ASP A 55 -8.94 -5.75 10.23
C ASP A 55 -8.58 -4.84 9.06
N ILE A 56 -9.56 -4.51 8.23
CA ILE A 56 -9.42 -3.68 7.04
C ILE A 56 -10.53 -2.62 7.06
N LEU A 57 -10.13 -1.36 7.08
CA LEU A 57 -11.07 -0.23 7.00
C LEU A 57 -11.21 0.24 5.56
N PHE A 58 -12.45 0.22 5.07
CA PHE A 58 -12.85 1.01 3.92
C PHE A 58 -13.63 2.23 4.40
N LYS A 59 -13.50 3.37 3.72
CA LYS A 59 -14.33 4.56 3.98
C LYS A 59 -15.74 4.32 3.40
N ASN A 60 -16.10 5.04 2.34
CA ASN A 60 -17.41 4.93 1.68
C ASN A 60 -17.36 4.02 0.45
N GLN A 61 -16.37 3.12 0.38
CA GLN A 61 -16.07 2.29 -0.77
C GLN A 61 -16.00 0.83 -0.34
N SER A 62 -16.06 -0.10 -1.28
CA SER A 62 -15.89 -1.53 -1.05
C SER A 62 -14.80 -2.07 -1.97
N PRO A 63 -14.27 -3.29 -1.73
CA PRO A 63 -13.46 -3.97 -2.72
C PRO A 63 -14.17 -3.92 -4.09
N PRO A 64 -13.49 -3.43 -5.13
CA PRO A 64 -12.04 -3.47 -5.31
C PRO A 64 -11.21 -2.26 -4.91
N SER A 65 -11.81 -1.20 -4.36
CA SER A 65 -11.07 -0.01 -3.95
C SER A 65 -10.00 -0.32 -2.92
N LEU A 66 -8.95 0.50 -2.86
CA LEU A 66 -7.97 0.38 -1.78
C LEU A 66 -8.61 0.70 -0.42
N PRO A 67 -8.22 -0.03 0.64
CA PRO A 67 -8.67 0.31 1.97
C PRO A 67 -8.08 1.65 2.40
N ALA A 68 -8.79 2.36 3.28
CA ALA A 68 -8.27 3.57 3.90
C ALA A 68 -7.17 3.27 4.91
N ALA A 69 -7.29 2.16 5.62
CA ALA A 69 -6.26 1.64 6.52
C ALA A 69 -6.34 0.12 6.64
N VAL A 70 -5.19 -0.50 6.82
CA VAL A 70 -5.08 -1.90 7.22
C VAL A 70 -4.63 -1.93 8.68
N PHE A 71 -5.40 -2.58 9.53
CA PHE A 71 -5.07 -2.75 10.94
C PHE A 71 -4.21 -3.99 11.09
N VAL A 72 -3.02 -3.82 11.66
CA VAL A 72 -2.02 -4.89 11.77
C VAL A 72 -1.63 -5.07 13.23
N LYS A 73 -1.56 -6.33 13.66
CA LYS A 73 -1.17 -6.70 15.03
C LYS A 73 0.35 -6.57 15.19
N PHE A 74 0.80 -5.85 16.21
CA PHE A 74 2.22 -5.69 16.54
C PHE A 74 2.49 -5.98 18.01
N ASN A 75 3.23 -7.05 18.32
CA ASN A 75 3.48 -7.43 19.72
C ASN A 75 4.61 -6.63 20.40
N ALA A 76 5.48 -5.96 19.63
CA ALA A 76 6.70 -5.32 20.13
C ALA A 76 6.81 -3.84 19.74
N TYR A 77 5.67 -3.21 19.40
CA TYR A 77 5.62 -1.81 19.02
C TYR A 77 5.29 -0.96 20.25
N GLU A 78 6.18 -0.02 20.58
CA GLU A 78 6.08 0.82 21.79
C GLU A 78 5.38 2.17 21.54
N GLY A 79 4.96 2.43 20.30
CA GLY A 79 4.30 3.68 19.93
C GLY A 79 2.78 3.68 20.16
N PRO A 80 2.08 4.76 19.74
CA PRO A 80 0.63 4.86 19.87
C PRO A 80 -0.09 3.73 19.13
N THR A 81 -0.91 2.98 19.87
CA THR A 81 -1.58 1.77 19.40
C THR A 81 -3.02 1.73 19.87
N ILE A 82 -3.88 1.06 19.10
CA ILE A 82 -5.25 0.75 19.49
C ILE A 82 -5.21 -0.63 20.16
N ILE A 83 -5.77 -0.72 21.37
CA ILE A 83 -5.94 -2.00 22.06
C ILE A 83 -7.28 -2.60 21.59
N SER A 84 -7.21 -3.77 20.98
CA SER A 84 -8.42 -4.52 20.59
C SER A 84 -9.18 -5.02 21.82
N THR A 85 -10.41 -5.51 21.62
CA THR A 85 -11.19 -6.18 22.68
C THR A 85 -10.51 -7.44 23.23
N GLU A 86 -9.58 -8.03 22.49
CA GLU A 86 -8.80 -9.21 22.89
C GLU A 86 -7.47 -8.84 23.58
N GLY A 87 -7.19 -7.54 23.78
CA GLY A 87 -5.95 -7.05 24.39
C GLY A 87 -4.78 -6.92 23.41
N ASP A 88 -4.98 -7.19 22.13
CA ASP A 88 -3.92 -7.05 21.13
C ASP A 88 -3.60 -5.59 20.79
N HIS A 89 -2.31 -5.31 20.63
CA HIS A 89 -1.78 -4.05 20.13
C HIS A 89 -1.90 -3.97 18.61
N ILE A 90 -2.68 -3.02 18.14
CA ILE A 90 -3.05 -2.84 16.73
C ILE A 90 -2.50 -1.50 16.26
N VAL A 91 -1.88 -1.48 15.09
CA VAL A 91 -1.43 -0.25 14.44
C VAL A 91 -2.17 -0.09 13.11
N PRO A 92 -2.86 1.04 12.88
CA PRO A 92 -3.44 1.36 11.59
C PRO A 92 -2.34 1.81 10.63
N ILE A 93 -2.29 1.17 9.46
CA ILE A 93 -1.34 1.51 8.42
C ILE A 93 -2.13 2.03 7.23
N VAL A 94 -1.98 3.33 6.99
CA VAL A 94 -2.73 4.06 5.97
C VAL A 94 -2.17 3.80 4.58
N SER A 95 -3.06 3.71 3.60
CA SER A 95 -2.68 3.74 2.19
C SER A 95 -2.01 5.07 1.87
N ILE A 96 -0.89 5.03 1.15
CA ILE A 96 -0.10 6.21 0.79
C ILE A 96 -0.35 6.58 -0.67
N LYS A 97 -0.47 7.87 -0.97
CA LYS A 97 -0.43 8.38 -2.35
C LYS A 97 1.02 8.55 -2.78
N ARG A 98 1.39 7.97 -3.93
CA ARG A 98 2.66 8.21 -4.60
C ARG A 98 2.39 8.86 -5.94
N SER A 99 3.00 10.01 -6.18
CA SER A 99 3.04 10.66 -7.48
C SER A 99 4.30 10.24 -8.22
N TRP A 100 4.16 9.87 -9.49
CA TRP A 100 5.31 9.70 -10.39
C TRP A 100 5.49 10.99 -11.21
N GLU A 101 6.71 11.49 -11.26
CA GLU A 101 7.13 12.52 -12.20
C GLU A 101 7.89 11.83 -13.32
N ASP A 102 7.31 11.80 -14.52
CA ASP A 102 7.96 11.27 -15.72
C ASP A 102 9.10 12.21 -16.11
N PHE A 103 10.32 11.92 -15.66
CA PHE A 103 11.54 12.54 -16.22
C PHE A 103 11.90 11.92 -17.58
N ASN A 104 10.93 11.81 -18.49
CA ASN A 104 11.22 11.70 -19.92
C ASN A 104 11.49 13.09 -20.47
N ILE A 105 12.53 13.75 -19.92
CA ILE A 105 13.16 14.87 -20.58
C ILE A 105 13.98 14.26 -21.70
N LEU A 106 13.35 14.09 -22.86
CA LEU A 106 13.87 14.52 -24.16
C LEU A 106 12.87 14.15 -25.26
N LYS A 107 12.25 15.20 -25.81
CA LYS A 107 11.54 15.30 -27.09
C LYS A 107 10.12 14.72 -27.15
N THR A 108 9.14 15.61 -27.03
CA THR A 108 8.33 16.06 -28.18
C THR A 108 7.80 17.45 -27.84
N ALA A 109 7.96 18.40 -28.76
CA ALA A 109 7.42 19.74 -28.60
C ALA A 109 5.88 19.66 -28.44
N ALA A 110 5.35 20.43 -27.49
CA ALA A 110 3.95 20.52 -27.08
C ALA A 110 3.39 19.29 -26.31
N GLY A 111 3.37 19.36 -24.99
CA GLY A 111 2.63 18.39 -24.18
C GLY A 111 2.72 18.71 -22.69
N GLN A 112 1.57 19.00 -22.07
CA GLN A 112 1.44 19.22 -20.63
C GLN A 112 2.11 18.12 -19.82
N GLU A 113 2.79 18.50 -18.74
CA GLU A 113 3.22 17.58 -17.68
C GLU A 113 2.00 16.78 -17.19
N ARG A 114 2.00 15.46 -17.41
CA ARG A 114 1.01 14.56 -16.84
C ARG A 114 1.60 13.97 -15.57
N LYS A 115 1.19 14.48 -14.40
CA LYS A 115 1.48 13.83 -13.12
C LYS A 115 0.50 12.67 -12.94
N ALA A 116 1.01 11.45 -12.80
CA ALA A 116 0.21 10.30 -12.42
C ALA A 116 0.29 10.10 -10.90
N GLU A 117 -0.86 10.12 -10.21
CA GLU A 117 -0.95 9.78 -8.79
C GLU A 117 -1.49 8.36 -8.62
N GLU A 118 -0.80 7.55 -7.83
CA GLU A 118 -1.17 6.17 -7.51
C GLU A 118 -1.25 5.99 -5.99
N GLU A 119 -2.41 5.57 -5.49
CA GLU A 119 -2.53 5.11 -4.10
C GLU A 119 -1.96 3.68 -3.99
N GLN A 120 -1.12 3.43 -2.99
CA GLN A 120 -0.48 2.15 -2.75
C GLN A 120 -0.48 1.81 -1.26
N LEU A 121 -0.51 0.52 -0.95
CA LEU A 121 -0.31 0.01 0.40
C LEU A 121 1.18 -0.22 0.67
N THR A 122 1.61 0.05 1.90
CA THR A 122 2.98 -0.20 2.36
C THR A 122 3.20 -1.67 2.77
N PHE A 123 2.50 -2.59 2.10
CA PHE A 123 2.51 -4.02 2.38
C PHE A 123 2.52 -4.87 1.13
N ARG A 124 3.07 -6.08 1.25
CA ARG A 124 2.87 -7.19 0.33
C ARG A 124 2.42 -8.43 1.10
N ILE A 125 1.77 -9.38 0.43
CA ILE A 125 1.49 -10.69 1.03
C ILE A 125 2.82 -11.41 1.27
N ALA A 126 2.95 -12.06 2.43
CA ALA A 126 4.16 -12.74 2.89
C ALA A 126 4.07 -14.26 2.76
#